data_AF-A0A927V455-F1
#
_entry.id   AF-A0A927V455-F1
#
_cell.length_a   1.000
_cell.length_b   1.000
_cell.length_c   1.000
_cell.angle_alpha   90.00
_cell.angle_beta   90.00
_cell.angle_gamma   90.00
#
_symmetry.space_group_name_H-M   'P 1'
#
loop_
_entity.id
_entity.type
_entity.pdbx_description
1 polymer ?
#
loop_
_entity_poly.entity_id
_entity_poly.type
_entity_poly.pdbx_seq_one_letter_code
_entity_poly.pdbx_strand_id
1 'polypeptide(L)'
;MKKRISLVFIFSCFIFVMLGCRSMNDIGYVKTSTLTEPPELTVICEDASIKALLGTYSWTYEISDAIGKSKSQGVCADGAHALNSKKYMEAPLPFTTPDDSPEGLPSITLQFGLAPDSITVNGWPTYYFGDSSATGENISVIGSSFKMKDEDYVYEVIATWDSNKHSFGGTAYYSFYTVKHVSENEPTTCAPETSEATGKTITNIVDTSKDNPDLAFAMALEPIYEDTTAVYCLSCIKSHYIIVYYTDGSQEDVKTALSAGRATIPDLDRFGIGYYKEAK
;
A
#
# COMPACT_ATOMS: atom_id res chain seq x y z
N MET A 1 -30.95 -8.81 84.86
CA MET A 1 -32.07 -7.86 84.66
C MET A 1 -32.13 -7.53 83.16
N LYS A 2 -32.84 -8.31 82.32
CA LYS A 2 -34.20 -8.06 81.81
C LYS A 2 -34.55 -6.57 81.58
N LYS A 3 -34.56 -6.15 80.30
CA LYS A 3 -35.74 -5.58 79.63
C LYS A 3 -35.63 -5.80 78.11
N ARG A 4 -36.64 -6.51 77.57
CA ARG A 4 -36.97 -6.66 76.14
C ARG A 4 -38.01 -5.58 75.77
N ILE A 5 -38.18 -5.29 74.47
CA ILE A 5 -39.41 -4.91 73.70
C ILE A 5 -38.89 -4.29 72.36
N SER A 6 -38.82 -4.99 71.21
CA SER A 6 -39.85 -5.21 70.14
C SER A 6 -40.60 -3.95 69.68
N LEU A 7 -40.32 -3.40 68.49
CA LEU A 7 -40.82 -3.73 67.13
C LEU A 7 -42.06 -2.91 66.73
N VAL A 8 -41.93 -1.98 65.76
CA VAL A 8 -43.01 -1.59 64.83
C VAL A 8 -42.41 -1.28 63.45
N PHE A 9 -42.93 -1.96 62.44
CA PHE A 9 -42.76 -1.78 61.00
C PHE A 9 -43.48 -0.50 60.52
N ILE A 10 -42.89 0.29 59.62
CA ILE A 10 -43.65 1.00 58.58
C ILE A 10 -42.92 0.83 57.23
N PHE A 11 -43.63 0.13 56.35
CA PHE A 11 -43.43 -0.01 54.92
C PHE A 11 -44.13 1.19 54.25
N SER A 12 -43.49 1.95 53.35
CA SER A 12 -44.11 2.51 52.12
C SER A 12 -43.28 3.62 51.45
N CYS A 13 -43.29 3.57 50.11
CA CYS A 13 -43.03 4.61 49.11
C CYS A 13 -41.60 5.07 48.80
N PHE A 14 -41.07 4.45 47.74
CA PHE A 14 -40.46 5.12 46.58
C PHE A 14 -40.86 6.61 46.47
N ILE A 15 -39.88 7.51 46.37
CA ILE A 15 -39.82 8.60 45.38
C ILE A 15 -38.34 8.92 45.13
N PHE A 16 -37.99 8.86 43.85
CA PHE A 16 -36.77 9.40 43.26
C PHE A 16 -36.56 10.87 43.65
N VAL A 17 -35.41 11.19 44.21
CA VAL A 17 -34.68 12.39 43.77
C VAL A 17 -33.24 11.95 43.57
N MET A 18 -32.94 11.62 42.31
CA MET A 18 -31.58 11.69 41.80
C MET A 18 -31.10 13.13 42.03
N LEU A 19 -30.43 13.37 43.15
CA LEU A 19 -29.48 14.48 43.22
C LEU A 19 -28.44 14.12 42.16
N GLY A 20 -28.63 14.70 40.96
CA GLY A 20 -27.62 14.66 39.94
C GLY A 20 -26.31 15.11 40.58
N CYS A 21 -25.31 14.22 40.58
CA CYS A 21 -23.94 14.68 40.49
C CYS A 21 -23.90 15.51 39.21
N ARG A 22 -24.13 16.82 39.36
CA ARG A 22 -23.70 17.84 38.42
C ARG A 22 -22.22 17.51 38.19
N SER A 23 -21.91 16.95 37.03
CA SER A 23 -20.54 16.81 36.56
C SER A 23 -19.95 18.22 36.55
N MET A 24 -19.13 18.48 37.56
CA MET A 24 -18.56 19.77 37.85
C MET A 24 -17.30 19.87 36.99
N ASN A 25 -17.38 20.72 35.96
CA ASN A 25 -16.30 21.22 35.14
C ASN A 25 -15.49 20.15 34.37
N ASP A 26 -15.87 19.94 33.11
CA ASP A 26 -14.86 19.66 32.09
C ASP A 26 -13.99 20.91 31.98
N ILE A 27 -12.97 21.00 32.84
CA ILE A 27 -11.88 21.96 32.68
C ILE A 27 -11.15 21.47 31.43
N GLY A 28 -11.62 21.92 30.27
CA GLY A 28 -11.20 21.39 28.98
C GLY A 28 -9.68 21.42 28.87
N TYR A 29 -9.08 20.23 28.75
CA TYR A 29 -7.69 20.12 28.37
C TYR A 29 -7.56 20.58 26.92
N VAL A 30 -6.61 21.47 26.66
CA VAL A 30 -6.32 22.00 25.33
C VAL A 30 -5.02 21.37 24.84
N LYS A 31 -4.98 21.07 23.54
CA LYS A 31 -3.79 20.56 22.85
C LYS A 31 -2.61 21.53 23.03
N THR A 32 -1.50 21.05 23.58
CA THR A 32 -0.26 21.83 23.75
C THR A 32 0.87 21.36 22.84
N SER A 33 0.94 20.06 22.52
CA SER A 33 1.80 19.56 21.46
C SER A 33 1.30 20.00 20.09
N THR A 34 2.17 20.48 19.20
CA THR A 34 1.80 20.83 17.82
C THR A 34 1.44 19.60 16.99
N LEU A 35 2.01 18.44 17.35
CA LEU A 35 1.93 17.19 16.60
C LEU A 35 1.07 16.15 17.35
N THR A 36 -0.18 15.96 16.90
CA THR A 36 -1.13 14.99 17.49
C THR A 36 -1.26 13.69 16.72
N GLU A 37 -0.63 13.64 15.57
CA GLU A 37 -0.56 12.50 14.66
C GLU A 37 0.88 12.37 14.20
N PRO A 38 1.31 11.19 13.73
CA PRO A 38 2.65 11.02 13.19
C PRO A 38 2.96 12.01 12.05
N PRO A 39 4.22 12.47 11.90
CA PRO A 39 4.61 13.31 10.78
C PRO A 39 4.34 12.65 9.41
N GLU A 40 4.04 13.44 8.38
CA GLU A 40 4.02 12.93 7.00
C GLU A 40 5.43 12.49 6.58
N LEU A 41 5.48 11.48 5.70
CA LEU A 41 6.69 11.00 5.05
C LEU A 41 6.60 11.23 3.54
N THR A 42 7.54 12.00 3.00
CA THR A 42 7.78 12.13 1.57
C THR A 42 8.96 11.24 1.19
N VAL A 43 8.78 10.42 0.17
CA VAL A 43 9.82 9.55 -0.39
C VAL A 43 10.37 10.21 -1.63
N ILE A 44 11.69 10.33 -1.72
CA ILE A 44 12.38 11.01 -2.81
C ILE A 44 13.37 10.04 -3.45
N CYS A 45 13.34 9.97 -4.77
CA CYS A 45 14.31 9.25 -5.60
C CYS A 45 14.66 10.15 -6.78
N GLU A 46 15.92 10.57 -6.87
CA GLU A 46 16.40 11.45 -7.95
C GLU A 46 15.52 12.72 -8.08
N ASP A 47 14.79 12.85 -9.18
CA ASP A 47 13.86 13.95 -9.49
C ASP A 47 12.38 13.62 -9.17
N ALA A 48 12.08 12.37 -8.79
CA ALA A 48 10.75 11.92 -8.44
C ALA A 48 10.50 11.97 -6.92
N SER A 49 9.26 12.26 -6.54
CA SER A 49 8.83 12.17 -5.14
C SER A 49 7.35 11.79 -5.02
N ILE A 50 7.02 11.08 -3.95
CA ILE A 50 5.66 10.67 -3.60
C ILE A 50 5.43 10.81 -2.10
N LYS A 51 4.18 10.96 -1.65
CA LYS A 51 3.87 10.80 -0.23
C LYS A 51 3.66 9.32 0.08
N ALA A 52 4.30 8.84 1.15
CA ALA A 52 4.06 7.51 1.64
C ALA A 52 2.70 7.44 2.34
N LEU A 53 1.99 6.31 2.16
CA LEU A 53 0.74 6.05 2.84
C LEU A 53 1.01 5.79 4.33
N LEU A 54 0.47 6.64 5.21
CA LEU A 54 0.43 6.39 6.65
C LEU A 54 -0.51 5.21 6.94
N GLY A 55 0.03 4.16 7.54
CA GLY A 55 -0.67 2.96 7.97
C GLY A 55 -0.95 2.95 9.47
N THR A 56 -0.77 1.78 10.09
CA THR A 56 -0.96 1.61 11.54
C THR A 56 -0.04 2.54 12.31
N TYR A 57 -0.52 3.11 13.41
CA TYR A 57 0.35 3.82 14.34
C TYR A 57 -0.20 3.80 15.78
N SER A 58 0.72 3.97 16.72
CA SER A 58 0.42 4.29 18.11
C SER A 58 1.16 5.56 18.46
N TRP A 59 0.42 6.61 18.81
CA TRP A 59 0.93 7.95 19.04
C TRP A 59 0.51 8.47 20.41
N THR A 60 1.38 9.22 21.05
CA THR A 60 1.11 9.90 22.32
C THR A 60 1.53 11.35 22.22
N TYR A 61 0.79 12.24 22.88
CA TYR A 61 1.12 13.65 22.97
C TYR A 61 0.58 14.26 24.24
N GLU A 62 1.22 15.33 24.72
CA GLU A 62 0.75 16.07 25.89
C GLU A 62 -0.36 17.07 25.52
N ILE A 63 -1.32 17.17 26.44
CA ILE A 63 -2.36 18.19 26.49
C ILE A 63 -2.35 18.83 27.86
N SER A 64 -2.64 20.13 27.95
CA SER A 64 -2.62 20.86 29.21
C SER A 64 -3.94 21.53 29.51
N ASP A 65 -4.32 21.61 30.78
CA ASP A 65 -5.45 22.41 31.20
C ASP A 65 -5.11 23.91 31.22
N ALA A 66 -6.13 24.75 31.41
CA ALA A 66 -5.99 26.21 31.48
C ALA A 66 -5.12 26.71 32.66
N ILE A 67 -4.72 25.81 33.58
CA ILE A 67 -3.94 26.11 34.78
C ILE A 67 -2.50 25.52 34.64
N GLY A 68 -2.16 24.95 33.49
CA GLY A 68 -0.82 24.48 33.16
C GLY A 68 -0.51 23.05 33.62
N LYS A 69 -1.49 22.24 34.06
CA LYS A 69 -1.26 20.82 34.31
C LYS A 69 -1.31 20.05 32.99
N SER A 70 -0.23 19.34 32.67
CA SER A 70 -0.18 18.44 31.51
C SER A 70 -0.69 17.03 31.86
N LYS A 71 -1.28 16.37 30.86
CA LYS A 71 -1.51 14.93 30.82
C LYS A 71 -1.15 14.39 29.44
N SER A 72 -0.80 13.12 29.35
CA SER A 72 -0.59 12.44 28.07
C SER A 72 -1.92 11.93 27.51
N GLN A 73 -2.11 12.10 26.20
CA GLN A 73 -3.20 11.55 25.41
C GLN A 73 -2.62 10.57 24.39
N GLY A 74 -3.15 9.34 24.38
CA GLY A 74 -2.82 8.32 23.39
C GLY A 74 -3.84 8.26 22.26
N VAL A 75 -3.38 7.97 21.05
CA VAL A 75 -4.19 7.71 19.85
C VAL A 75 -3.60 6.49 19.13
N CYS A 76 -4.45 5.56 18.74
CA CYS A 76 -4.07 4.42 17.90
C CYS A 76 -4.95 4.44 16.65
N ALA A 77 -4.36 4.11 15.51
CA ALA A 77 -5.08 3.89 14.27
C ALA A 77 -4.60 2.58 13.65
N ASP A 78 -5.56 1.81 13.15
CA ASP A 78 -5.29 0.55 12.45
C ASP A 78 -5.19 0.83 10.95
N GLY A 79 -4.14 0.33 10.32
CA GLY A 79 -3.91 0.38 8.88
C GLY A 79 -3.82 -1.03 8.27
N ALA A 80 -4.06 -1.11 6.96
CA ALA A 80 -3.81 -2.35 6.24
C ALA A 80 -2.29 -2.60 6.10
N HIS A 81 -1.90 -3.89 6.14
CA HIS A 81 -0.53 -4.32 5.85
C HIS A 81 -0.04 -3.77 4.51
N ALA A 82 1.25 -3.44 4.38
CA ALA A 82 1.80 -2.83 3.14
C ALA A 82 1.41 -3.60 1.87
N LEU A 83 1.50 -4.93 1.90
CA LEU A 83 1.11 -5.81 0.78
C LEU A 83 -0.40 -5.82 0.46
N ASN A 84 -1.26 -5.33 1.35
CA ASN A 84 -2.71 -5.21 1.13
C ASN A 84 -3.16 -3.76 0.90
N SER A 85 -2.21 -2.81 0.85
CA SER A 85 -2.48 -1.38 0.81
C SER A 85 -2.34 -0.74 -0.57
N LYS A 86 -2.02 -1.52 -1.62
CA LYS A 86 -1.75 -1.01 -2.99
C LYS A 86 -2.79 0.01 -3.49
N LYS A 87 -4.08 -0.26 -3.26
CA LYS A 87 -5.19 0.59 -3.73
C LYS A 87 -5.28 1.96 -3.03
N TYR A 88 -4.57 2.13 -1.91
CA TYR A 88 -4.55 3.36 -1.12
C TYR A 88 -3.22 4.11 -1.24
N MET A 89 -2.17 3.47 -1.75
CA MET A 89 -0.90 4.12 -2.00
C MET A 89 -1.03 5.09 -3.18
N GLU A 90 -0.21 6.15 -3.16
CA GLU A 90 -0.05 7.01 -4.34
C GLU A 90 0.53 6.23 -5.53
N ALA A 91 0.63 6.90 -6.68
CA ALA A 91 1.31 6.35 -7.85
C ALA A 91 2.72 5.82 -7.47
N PRO A 92 3.23 4.78 -8.16
CA PRO A 92 4.56 4.25 -7.85
C PRO A 92 5.61 5.33 -7.98
N LEU A 93 6.68 5.23 -7.17
CA LEU A 93 7.87 6.03 -7.38
C LEU A 93 8.68 5.42 -8.55
N PRO A 94 8.75 6.11 -9.70
CA PRO A 94 9.50 5.61 -10.84
C PRO A 94 11.01 5.71 -10.58
N PHE A 95 11.78 4.76 -11.12
CA PHE A 95 13.24 4.87 -11.16
C PHE A 95 13.78 4.23 -12.43
N THR A 96 14.89 4.73 -12.96
CA THR A 96 15.60 4.08 -14.07
C THR A 96 16.85 3.42 -13.53
N THR A 97 17.21 2.27 -14.09
CA THR A 97 18.50 1.65 -13.77
C THR A 97 19.51 2.16 -14.77
N PRO A 98 20.59 2.81 -14.33
CA PRO A 98 21.59 3.29 -15.26
C PRO A 98 22.22 2.09 -15.99
N ASP A 99 22.15 2.06 -17.32
CA ASP A 99 22.92 1.11 -18.12
C ASP A 99 24.42 1.43 -17.91
N ASP A 100 25.17 0.49 -17.35
CA ASP A 100 26.62 0.57 -17.10
C ASP A 100 27.13 1.77 -16.26
N SER A 101 26.30 2.42 -15.44
CA SER A 101 26.80 3.52 -14.57
C SER A 101 27.65 3.00 -13.40
N PRO A 102 28.81 3.62 -13.13
CA PRO A 102 29.64 3.29 -11.97
C PRO A 102 28.98 3.66 -10.62
N GLU A 103 27.89 4.43 -10.61
CA GLU A 103 27.24 4.91 -9.38
C GLU A 103 26.28 3.89 -8.72
N GLY A 104 25.94 2.81 -9.44
CA GLY A 104 25.03 1.77 -8.98
C GLY A 104 23.57 2.22 -8.92
N LEU A 105 22.71 1.42 -8.27
CA LEU A 105 21.29 1.74 -8.12
C LEU A 105 21.08 3.05 -7.35
N PRO A 106 20.04 3.83 -7.69
CA PRO A 106 19.75 5.07 -6.98
C PRO A 106 19.44 4.81 -5.49
N SER A 107 19.55 5.87 -4.70
CA SER A 107 19.20 5.83 -3.27
C SER A 107 17.84 6.48 -3.06
N ILE A 108 17.01 5.85 -2.23
CA ILE A 108 15.78 6.46 -1.72
C ILE A 108 16.13 7.31 -0.50
N THR A 109 15.56 8.51 -0.43
CA THR A 109 15.61 9.38 0.74
C THR A 109 14.23 9.51 1.38
N LEU A 110 14.19 9.29 2.69
CA LEU A 110 13.01 9.36 3.54
C LEU A 110 12.95 10.73 4.22
N GLN A 111 12.12 11.63 3.71
CA GLN A 111 11.97 12.97 4.24
C GLN A 111 10.72 13.06 5.13
N PHE A 112 10.92 13.06 6.43
CA PHE A 112 9.85 13.28 7.40
C PHE A 112 9.65 14.77 7.68
N GLY A 113 8.39 15.19 7.89
CA GLY A 113 8.09 16.55 8.37
C GLY A 113 8.75 16.87 9.72
N LEU A 114 9.01 15.85 10.53
CA LEU A 114 9.88 15.88 11.69
C LEU A 114 10.64 14.54 11.76
N ALA A 115 11.97 14.59 11.76
CA ALA A 115 12.80 13.39 11.75
C ALA A 115 12.52 12.46 12.95
N PRO A 116 12.40 11.14 12.73
CA PRO A 116 12.29 10.16 13.81
C PRO A 116 13.64 9.90 14.49
N ASP A 117 13.58 9.29 15.67
CA ASP A 117 14.75 8.82 16.41
C ASP A 117 15.32 7.53 15.81
N SER A 118 14.47 6.68 15.21
CA SER A 118 14.90 5.49 14.48
C SER A 118 14.01 5.17 13.28
N ILE A 119 14.62 4.53 12.27
CA ILE A 119 13.97 4.08 11.03
C ILE A 119 14.37 2.63 10.78
N THR A 120 13.38 1.79 10.50
CA THR A 120 13.56 0.45 9.95
C THR A 120 12.80 0.35 8.63
N VAL A 121 13.36 -0.34 7.64
CA VAL A 121 12.69 -0.57 6.35
C VAL A 121 12.63 -2.07 6.07
N ASN A 122 11.44 -2.54 5.71
CA ASN A 122 11.23 -3.87 5.15
C ASN A 122 10.83 -3.74 3.68
N GLY A 123 11.27 -4.67 2.85
CA GLY A 123 10.99 -4.71 1.42
C GLY A 123 10.41 -6.05 0.98
N TRP A 124 9.56 -5.99 -0.04
CA TRP A 124 9.06 -7.17 -0.76
C TRP A 124 9.01 -6.87 -2.25
N PRO A 125 9.32 -7.83 -3.11
CA PRO A 125 8.94 -7.73 -4.51
C PRO A 125 7.43 -7.50 -4.68
N THR A 126 7.02 -6.71 -5.67
CA THR A 126 5.60 -6.35 -5.87
C THR A 126 4.70 -7.53 -6.22
N TYR A 127 5.23 -8.65 -6.68
CA TYR A 127 4.44 -9.86 -6.91
C TYR A 127 3.86 -10.48 -5.62
N TYR A 128 4.32 -10.05 -4.44
CA TYR A 128 3.73 -10.42 -3.14
C TYR A 128 2.53 -9.54 -2.73
N PHE A 129 2.13 -8.55 -3.52
CA PHE A 129 0.89 -7.82 -3.22
C PHE A 129 -0.30 -8.79 -3.06
N GLY A 130 -1.04 -8.64 -1.96
CA GLY A 130 -2.14 -9.52 -1.57
C GLY A 130 -1.74 -10.63 -0.57
N ASP A 131 -0.45 -10.89 -0.39
CA ASP A 131 0.06 -11.92 0.53
C ASP A 131 0.69 -11.30 1.78
N SER A 132 -0.13 -10.92 2.76
CA SER A 132 0.37 -10.41 4.04
C SER A 132 1.10 -11.43 4.92
N SER A 133 1.22 -12.69 4.47
CA SER A 133 2.02 -13.70 5.17
C SER A 133 3.47 -13.77 4.66
N ALA A 134 3.77 -13.11 3.54
CA ALA A 134 5.10 -13.07 2.97
C ALA A 134 6.12 -12.42 3.91
N THR A 135 7.26 -13.08 4.10
CA THR A 135 8.35 -12.54 4.93
C THR A 135 9.07 -11.43 4.18
N GLY A 136 9.13 -10.24 4.77
CA GLY A 136 9.87 -9.11 4.20
C GLY A 136 11.37 -9.23 4.42
N GLU A 137 12.15 -8.72 3.46
CA GLU A 137 13.58 -8.55 3.67
C GLU A 137 13.85 -7.24 4.43
N ASN A 138 14.77 -7.27 5.39
CA ASN A 138 15.20 -6.06 6.06
C ASN A 138 16.17 -5.28 5.15
N ILE A 139 15.85 -4.02 4.88
CA ILE A 139 16.67 -3.12 4.07
C ILE A 139 17.52 -2.24 4.98
N SER A 140 18.83 -2.23 4.73
CA SER A 140 19.78 -1.43 5.52
C SER A 140 19.60 0.07 5.25
N VAL A 141 19.35 0.84 6.31
CA VAL A 141 19.16 2.30 6.27
C VAL A 141 20.38 2.99 6.87
N ILE A 142 20.91 4.00 6.17
CA ILE A 142 21.98 4.86 6.65
C ILE A 142 21.42 6.27 6.81
N GLY A 143 21.26 6.71 8.06
CA GLY A 143 20.57 7.96 8.38
C GLY A 143 19.10 7.87 7.98
N SER A 144 18.71 8.60 6.94
CA SER A 144 17.34 8.62 6.39
C SER A 144 17.29 8.14 4.94
N SER A 145 18.29 7.38 4.49
CA SER A 145 18.38 6.93 3.10
C SER A 145 18.80 5.46 3.02
N PHE A 146 18.40 4.79 1.94
CA PHE A 146 18.79 3.42 1.66
C PHE A 146 18.92 3.17 0.16
N LYS A 147 19.65 2.13 -0.22
CA LYS A 147 19.79 1.71 -1.62
C LYS A 147 18.57 0.90 -2.04
N MET A 148 17.96 1.29 -3.15
CA MET A 148 16.80 0.56 -3.68
C MET A 148 17.18 -0.80 -4.25
N LYS A 149 16.15 -1.61 -4.53
CA LYS A 149 16.28 -2.88 -5.24
C LYS A 149 16.16 -2.67 -6.74
N ASP A 150 16.81 -3.54 -7.52
CA ASP A 150 16.83 -3.53 -8.99
C ASP A 150 15.52 -3.99 -9.65
N GLU A 151 14.46 -4.12 -8.85
CA GLU A 151 13.16 -4.67 -9.22
C GLU A 151 12.04 -3.81 -8.62
N ASP A 152 10.83 -4.03 -9.09
CA ASP A 152 9.63 -3.43 -8.54
C ASP A 152 9.42 -3.92 -7.11
N TYR A 153 9.40 -2.99 -6.15
CA TYR A 153 9.38 -3.32 -4.73
C TYR A 153 8.36 -2.51 -3.95
N VAL A 154 7.75 -3.15 -2.96
CA VAL A 154 6.93 -2.54 -1.91
C VAL A 154 7.80 -2.38 -0.68
N TYR A 155 7.73 -1.21 -0.05
CA TYR A 155 8.46 -0.89 1.16
C TYR A 155 7.50 -0.57 2.30
N GLU A 156 7.84 -1.07 3.48
CA GLU A 156 7.26 -0.65 4.75
C GLU A 156 8.34 0.07 5.55
N VAL A 157 8.08 1.32 5.90
CA VAL A 157 8.96 2.15 6.73
C VAL A 157 8.35 2.21 8.13
N ILE A 158 9.11 1.78 9.12
CA ILE A 158 8.73 1.83 10.53
C ILE A 158 9.57 2.93 11.16
N ALA A 159 8.91 3.99 11.61
CA ALA A 159 9.55 5.15 12.22
C ALA A 159 9.11 5.31 13.68
N THR A 160 10.06 5.58 14.57
CA THR A 160 9.80 5.75 16.00
C THR A 160 10.33 7.09 16.50
N TRP A 161 9.52 7.76 17.31
CA TRP A 161 9.84 8.97 18.07
C TRP A 161 9.70 8.62 19.55
N ASP A 162 10.80 8.34 20.22
CA ASP A 162 10.85 7.89 21.61
C ASP A 162 11.84 8.68 22.46
N SER A 163 12.46 9.72 21.89
CA SER A 163 13.33 10.60 22.66
C SER A 163 12.53 11.43 23.66
N ASN A 164 13.07 11.52 24.87
CA ASN A 164 12.55 12.39 25.94
C ASN A 164 12.65 13.90 25.62
N LYS A 165 12.95 14.26 24.37
CA LYS A 165 13.11 15.64 23.89
C LYS A 165 11.77 16.27 23.47
N HIS A 166 10.74 15.45 23.28
CA HIS A 166 9.47 15.88 22.73
C HIS A 166 8.32 15.54 23.70
N SER A 167 7.30 16.40 23.74
CA SER A 167 6.04 16.15 24.43
C SER A 167 5.08 15.29 23.61
N PHE A 168 5.62 14.51 22.68
CA PHE A 168 4.93 13.57 21.81
C PHE A 168 5.88 12.45 21.43
N GLY A 169 5.33 11.33 21.01
CA GLY A 169 6.11 10.19 20.58
C GLY A 169 5.25 8.98 20.27
N GLY A 170 5.86 7.99 19.63
CA GLY A 170 5.17 6.80 19.18
C GLY A 170 5.85 6.15 17.99
N THR A 171 5.17 5.14 17.45
CA THR A 171 5.62 4.40 16.28
C THR A 171 4.57 4.51 15.19
N ALA A 172 5.02 4.78 13.97
CA ALA A 172 4.17 4.85 12.79
C ALA A 172 4.76 4.03 11.64
N TYR A 173 3.86 3.41 10.89
CA TYR A 173 4.17 2.57 9.75
C TYR A 173 3.75 3.30 8.49
N TYR A 174 4.64 3.37 7.50
CA TYR A 174 4.38 3.99 6.21
C TYR A 174 4.62 2.99 5.10
N SER A 175 3.90 3.12 4.00
CA SER A 175 4.07 2.21 2.86
C SER A 175 4.09 2.95 1.53
N PHE A 176 4.93 2.46 0.62
CA PHE A 176 5.03 2.94 -0.76
C PHE A 176 5.62 1.83 -1.63
N TYR A 177 5.66 2.04 -2.94
CA TYR A 177 6.27 1.10 -3.86
C TYR A 177 6.98 1.79 -5.01
N THR A 178 7.97 1.11 -5.57
CA THR A 178 8.77 1.57 -6.71
C THR A 178 8.44 0.74 -7.95
N VAL A 179 8.55 1.35 -9.11
CA VAL A 179 8.47 0.67 -10.41
C VAL A 179 9.68 1.06 -11.25
N LYS A 180 10.35 0.06 -11.80
CA LYS A 180 11.49 0.24 -12.69
C LYS A 180 10.99 0.70 -14.06
N HIS A 181 11.37 1.91 -14.44
CA HIS A 181 11.25 2.40 -15.80
C HIS A 181 12.41 1.84 -16.63
N VAL A 182 12.05 1.08 -17.66
CA VAL A 182 13.00 0.69 -18.70
C VAL A 182 13.05 1.86 -19.68
N SER A 183 14.18 2.58 -19.73
CA SER A 183 14.40 3.58 -20.77
C SER A 183 14.44 2.86 -22.12
N GLU A 184 13.46 3.10 -22.99
CA GLU A 184 13.58 2.80 -24.40
C GLU A 184 14.75 3.64 -24.94
N ASN A 185 15.88 2.99 -25.21
CA ASN A 185 16.97 3.64 -25.91
C ASN A 185 16.47 4.03 -27.31
N GLU A 186 16.09 5.31 -27.50
CA GLU A 186 15.95 5.88 -28.84
C GLU A 186 17.33 5.90 -29.52
N PRO A 187 17.53 5.24 -30.67
CA PRO A 187 18.67 5.51 -31.50
C PRO A 187 18.44 6.86 -32.18
N THR A 188 19.20 7.87 -31.77
CA THR A 188 19.36 9.09 -32.56
C THR A 188 20.01 8.71 -33.89
N THR A 189 19.29 8.77 -35.00
CA THR A 189 19.91 9.00 -36.31
C THR A 189 18.98 9.79 -37.23
N CYS A 190 19.42 10.99 -37.61
CA CYS A 190 18.79 11.83 -38.59
C CYS A 190 18.87 11.23 -40.00
N ALA A 191 17.73 11.35 -40.71
CA ALA A 191 17.55 11.34 -42.16
C ALA A 191 17.52 9.97 -42.88
N PRO A 192 16.71 9.89 -43.96
CA PRO A 192 15.82 8.76 -44.21
C PRO A 192 16.38 7.81 -45.25
N GLU A 193 16.09 6.52 -45.14
CA GLU A 193 15.76 5.66 -46.28
C GLU A 193 15.33 4.26 -45.78
N THR A 194 14.04 3.97 -45.98
CA THR A 194 13.46 2.66 -46.32
C THR A 194 13.72 1.44 -45.39
N SER A 195 12.64 1.02 -44.69
CA SER A 195 12.29 -0.38 -44.35
C SER A 195 13.21 -1.20 -43.42
N GLU A 196 12.75 -1.52 -42.19
CA GLU A 196 12.48 -2.92 -41.76
C GLU A 196 11.91 -3.00 -40.33
N ALA A 197 10.97 -3.93 -40.11
CA ALA A 197 10.30 -4.21 -38.85
C ALA A 197 11.19 -5.05 -37.92
N THR A 198 11.43 -4.60 -36.69
CA THR A 198 11.94 -5.45 -35.61
C THR A 198 10.76 -5.99 -34.80
N GLY A 199 10.30 -7.17 -35.25
CA GLY A 199 9.12 -7.86 -34.76
C GLY A 199 9.28 -8.47 -33.37
N LYS A 200 8.60 -7.88 -32.39
CA LYS A 200 8.18 -8.59 -31.18
C LYS A 200 7.04 -9.54 -31.56
N THR A 201 7.36 -10.81 -31.79
CA THR A 201 6.37 -11.82 -32.19
C THR A 201 6.01 -12.71 -31.02
N ILE A 202 4.74 -13.10 -30.91
CA ILE A 202 4.27 -13.99 -29.84
C ILE A 202 4.82 -15.40 -30.09
N THR A 203 5.52 -15.94 -29.08
CA THR A 203 6.00 -17.33 -29.08
C THR A 203 4.98 -18.26 -28.46
N ASN A 204 4.28 -17.83 -27.40
CA ASN A 204 3.31 -18.66 -26.70
C ASN A 204 2.30 -17.81 -25.90
N ILE A 205 1.13 -18.38 -25.62
CA ILE A 205 0.19 -17.82 -24.64
C ILE A 205 -0.26 -18.98 -23.73
N VAL A 206 -0.06 -18.84 -22.42
CA VAL A 206 -0.29 -19.92 -21.45
C VAL A 206 -1.25 -19.48 -20.36
N ASP A 207 -2.30 -20.25 -20.14
CA ASP A 207 -3.17 -20.13 -18.96
C ASP A 207 -2.55 -20.89 -17.79
N THR A 208 -1.72 -20.21 -17.00
CA THR A 208 -1.02 -20.75 -15.84
C THR A 208 -1.95 -21.03 -14.65
N SER A 209 -3.21 -20.56 -14.70
CA SER A 209 -4.19 -20.86 -13.64
C SER A 209 -4.48 -22.35 -13.51
N LYS A 210 -4.31 -23.11 -14.60
CA LYS A 210 -4.56 -24.56 -14.64
C LYS A 210 -3.53 -25.36 -13.84
N ASP A 211 -2.36 -24.78 -13.60
CA ASP A 211 -1.26 -25.44 -12.89
C ASP A 211 -1.39 -25.31 -11.37
N ASN A 212 -2.37 -24.55 -10.88
CA ASN A 212 -2.64 -24.37 -9.46
C ASN A 212 -4.11 -24.69 -9.13
N PRO A 213 -4.42 -25.91 -8.67
CA PRO A 213 -5.78 -26.34 -8.38
C PRO A 213 -6.39 -25.65 -7.14
N ASP A 214 -5.59 -24.96 -6.32
CA ASP A 214 -6.04 -24.28 -5.11
C ASP A 214 -6.48 -22.83 -5.36
N LEU A 215 -6.35 -22.33 -6.59
CA LEU A 215 -6.82 -21.00 -6.96
C LEU A 215 -8.35 -20.97 -7.03
N ALA A 216 -8.97 -20.29 -6.07
CA ALA A 216 -10.39 -19.95 -6.11
C ALA A 216 -10.59 -18.67 -6.94
N PHE A 217 -11.19 -18.81 -8.12
CA PHE A 217 -11.57 -17.66 -8.95
C PHE A 217 -13.00 -17.21 -8.65
N ALA A 218 -13.22 -15.90 -8.66
CA ALA A 218 -14.56 -15.36 -8.70
C ALA A 218 -15.23 -15.82 -10.02
N MET A 219 -16.39 -16.48 -9.90
CA MET A 219 -17.23 -16.91 -11.03
C MET A 219 -17.93 -15.69 -11.66
N ALA A 220 -17.16 -14.73 -12.14
CA ALA A 220 -17.62 -13.52 -12.81
C ALA A 220 -16.93 -13.40 -14.16
N LEU A 221 -17.70 -13.08 -15.21
CA LEU A 221 -17.12 -12.82 -16.52
C LEU A 221 -16.17 -11.62 -16.43
N GLU A 222 -14.95 -11.82 -16.91
CA GLU A 222 -13.92 -10.77 -16.92
C GLU A 222 -13.72 -10.25 -18.34
N PRO A 223 -14.09 -9.00 -18.65
CA PRO A 223 -13.79 -8.39 -19.94
C PRO A 223 -12.27 -8.20 -20.10
N ILE A 224 -11.73 -8.76 -21.18
CA ILE A 224 -10.30 -8.70 -21.52
C ILE A 224 -10.01 -7.85 -22.76
N TYR A 225 -10.99 -7.71 -23.66
CA TYR A 225 -10.85 -6.90 -24.87
C TYR A 225 -12.22 -6.53 -25.43
N GLU A 226 -12.30 -5.40 -26.12
CA GLU A 226 -13.53 -4.90 -26.73
C GLU A 226 -13.20 -4.31 -28.11
N ASP A 227 -13.91 -4.78 -29.15
CA ASP A 227 -13.87 -4.20 -30.49
C ASP A 227 -15.18 -3.50 -30.83
N THR A 228 -15.34 -3.03 -32.07
CA THR A 228 -16.55 -2.32 -32.51
C THR A 228 -17.79 -3.22 -32.59
N THR A 229 -17.63 -4.54 -32.57
CA THR A 229 -18.67 -5.55 -32.80
C THR A 229 -19.00 -6.39 -31.57
N ALA A 230 -18.06 -6.56 -30.63
CA ALA A 230 -18.21 -7.46 -29.51
C ALA A 230 -17.30 -7.12 -28.32
N VAL A 231 -17.64 -7.66 -27.15
CA VAL A 231 -16.80 -7.73 -25.95
C VAL A 231 -16.34 -9.18 -25.77
N TYR A 232 -15.06 -9.38 -25.46
CA TYR A 232 -14.45 -10.69 -25.22
C TYR A 232 -14.13 -10.85 -23.74
N CYS A 233 -14.66 -11.92 -23.14
CA CYS A 233 -14.65 -12.14 -21.70
C CYS A 233 -14.07 -13.51 -21.31
N LEU A 234 -13.35 -13.61 -20.20
CA LEU A 234 -13.00 -14.90 -19.58
C LEU A 234 -14.12 -15.40 -18.67
N SER A 235 -14.20 -16.71 -18.41
CA SER A 235 -15.20 -17.34 -17.53
C SER A 235 -15.15 -16.88 -16.07
N CYS A 236 -13.98 -16.42 -15.64
CA CYS A 236 -13.69 -15.99 -14.28
C CYS A 236 -12.60 -14.92 -14.30
N ILE A 237 -12.40 -14.22 -13.18
CA ILE A 237 -11.37 -13.19 -13.03
C ILE A 237 -10.00 -13.88 -12.92
N LYS A 238 -9.27 -13.96 -14.04
CA LYS A 238 -7.98 -14.64 -14.14
C LYS A 238 -7.06 -14.14 -15.26
N SER A 239 -7.34 -12.99 -15.89
CA SER A 239 -6.55 -12.53 -17.04
C SER A 239 -5.06 -12.37 -16.73
N HIS A 240 -4.73 -12.04 -15.47
CA HIS A 240 -3.34 -11.93 -14.99
C HIS A 240 -2.60 -13.27 -14.86
N TYR A 241 -3.29 -14.40 -14.93
CA TYR A 241 -2.69 -15.74 -15.00
C TYR A 241 -2.55 -16.27 -16.43
N ILE A 242 -3.07 -15.53 -17.43
CA ILE A 242 -2.90 -15.87 -18.83
C ILE A 242 -1.75 -15.03 -19.36
N ILE A 243 -0.60 -15.66 -19.56
CA ILE A 243 0.67 -14.98 -19.85
C ILE A 243 1.00 -15.12 -21.34
N VAL A 244 1.30 -13.99 -21.98
CA VAL A 244 1.80 -13.90 -23.36
C VAL A 244 3.31 -13.85 -23.32
N TYR A 245 3.97 -14.76 -24.01
CA TYR A 245 5.41 -14.85 -24.16
C TYR A 245 5.81 -14.38 -25.56
N TYR A 246 6.91 -13.66 -25.65
CA TYR A 246 7.42 -13.11 -26.91
C TYR A 246 8.78 -13.69 -27.30
N THR A 247 9.18 -13.49 -28.54
CA THR A 247 10.48 -13.93 -29.08
C THR A 247 11.67 -13.27 -28.40
N ASP A 248 11.48 -12.07 -27.84
CA ASP A 248 12.49 -11.35 -27.07
C ASP A 248 12.61 -11.84 -25.61
N GLY A 249 11.83 -12.86 -25.23
CA GLY A 249 11.80 -13.42 -23.88
C GLY A 249 10.97 -12.63 -22.87
N SER A 250 10.41 -11.48 -23.26
CA SER A 250 9.50 -10.75 -22.40
C SER A 250 8.15 -11.46 -22.26
N GLN A 251 7.43 -11.12 -21.20
CA GLN A 251 6.11 -11.66 -20.93
C GLN A 251 5.19 -10.58 -20.34
N GLU A 252 3.89 -10.68 -20.59
CA GLU A 252 2.87 -9.83 -19.99
C GLU A 252 1.53 -10.57 -19.86
N ASP A 253 0.59 -10.04 -19.10
CA ASP A 253 -0.74 -10.63 -19.05
C ASP A 253 -1.53 -10.38 -20.35
N VAL A 254 -2.47 -11.28 -20.64
CA VAL A 254 -3.24 -11.27 -21.90
C VAL A 254 -4.05 -9.97 -22.09
N LYS A 255 -4.51 -9.35 -21.01
CA LYS A 255 -5.33 -8.13 -21.10
C LYS A 255 -4.48 -6.93 -21.48
N THR A 256 -3.28 -6.81 -20.92
CA THR A 256 -2.29 -5.81 -21.31
C THR A 256 -1.87 -6.02 -22.77
N ALA A 257 -1.57 -7.26 -23.18
CA ALA A 257 -1.17 -7.56 -24.55
C ALA A 257 -2.26 -7.20 -25.59
N LEU A 258 -3.52 -7.53 -25.30
CA LEU A 258 -4.68 -7.20 -26.15
C LEU A 258 -4.93 -5.69 -26.20
N SER A 259 -4.85 -5.00 -25.06
CA SER A 259 -5.06 -3.55 -24.98
C SER A 259 -3.97 -2.77 -25.71
N ALA A 260 -2.73 -3.27 -25.70
CA ALA A 260 -1.60 -2.70 -26.43
C ALA A 260 -1.58 -3.08 -27.92
N GLY A 261 -2.50 -3.94 -28.39
CA GLY A 261 -2.53 -4.44 -29.76
C GLY A 261 -1.37 -5.38 -30.11
N ARG A 262 -0.64 -5.88 -29.11
CA ARG A 262 0.48 -6.82 -29.27
C ARG A 262 0.01 -8.26 -29.41
N ALA A 263 -1.12 -8.59 -28.80
CA ALA A 263 -1.88 -9.79 -29.05
C ALA A 263 -3.22 -9.45 -29.70
N THR A 264 -3.74 -10.39 -30.47
CA THR A 264 -5.05 -10.30 -31.10
C THR A 264 -5.91 -11.49 -30.69
N ILE A 265 -7.24 -11.38 -30.88
CA ILE A 265 -8.15 -12.51 -30.63
C ILE A 265 -7.76 -13.77 -31.43
N PRO A 266 -7.35 -13.68 -32.72
CA PRO A 266 -6.78 -14.82 -33.45
C PRO A 266 -5.55 -15.46 -32.80
N ASP A 267 -4.73 -14.72 -32.04
CA ASP A 267 -3.61 -15.31 -31.30
C ASP A 267 -4.12 -16.16 -30.13
N LEU A 268 -5.16 -15.71 -29.43
CA LEU A 268 -5.81 -16.52 -28.39
C LEU A 268 -6.37 -17.82 -28.97
N ASP A 269 -7.03 -17.77 -30.15
CA ASP A 269 -7.52 -18.96 -30.84
C ASP A 269 -6.36 -19.90 -31.22
N ARG A 270 -5.27 -19.34 -31.76
CA ARG A 270 -4.06 -20.07 -32.17
C ARG A 270 -3.41 -20.83 -31.00
N PHE A 271 -3.37 -20.23 -29.81
CA PHE A 271 -2.76 -20.83 -28.62
C PHE A 271 -3.78 -21.53 -27.70
N GLY A 272 -5.05 -21.64 -28.11
CA GLY A 272 -6.06 -22.42 -27.41
C GLY A 272 -6.56 -21.79 -26.10
N ILE A 273 -6.53 -20.47 -25.99
CA ILE A 273 -7.07 -19.73 -24.85
C ILE A 273 -8.59 -19.56 -25.03
N GLY A 274 -9.37 -20.15 -24.11
CA GLY A 274 -10.83 -20.07 -24.15
C GLY A 274 -11.36 -18.73 -23.64
N TYR A 275 -12.29 -18.14 -24.39
CA TYR A 275 -13.02 -16.92 -24.03
C TYR A 275 -14.47 -17.00 -24.51
N TYR A 276 -15.33 -16.13 -23.96
CA TYR A 276 -16.69 -15.88 -24.42
C TYR A 276 -16.72 -14.60 -25.26
N LYS A 277 -17.51 -14.62 -26.33
CA LYS A 277 -17.75 -13.46 -27.18
C LYS A 277 -19.19 -12.99 -26.99
N GLU A 278 -19.37 -11.77 -26.52
CA GLU A 278 -20.66 -11.11 -26.36
C GLU A 278 -20.83 -10.06 -27.45
N ALA A 279 -21.80 -10.26 -28.35
CA ALA A 279 -22.09 -9.29 -29.40
C ALA A 279 -22.73 -8.02 -28.82
N LYS A 280 -22.40 -6.87 -29.39
CA LYS A 280 -23.00 -5.57 -29.06
C LYS A 280 -24.30 -5.31 -29.81
#